data_AF-Q64QN0-F1
#
_entry.id   AF-Q64QN0-F1
#
_cell.length_a   1.000
_cell.length_b   1.000
_cell.length_c   1.000
_cell.angle_alpha   90.00
_cell.angle_beta   90.00
_cell.angle_gamma   90.00
#
_symmetry.space_group_name_H-M   'P 1'
#
loop_
_entity.id
_entity.type
_entity.pdbx_description
1 polymer ?
#
loop_
_entity_poly.entity_id
_entity_poly.type
_entity_poly.pdbx_seq_one_letter_code
_entity_poly.pdbx_strand_id
1 'polypeptide(L)' 'MKEIKKKNQEAEEKHICSICGEEYFGYGNNAQPVNDGRCCDECNLNIVVPYRIYLMREKDREDESMLSLCE' A
#
# COMPACT_ATOMS: atom_id res chain seq x y z
N MET A 1 -19.91 -7.16 44.60
CA MET A 1 -18.86 -7.51 43.62
C MET A 1 -18.78 -6.39 42.60
N LYS A 2 -17.65 -5.68 42.53
CA LYS A 2 -17.46 -4.57 41.58
C LYS A 2 -16.92 -5.18 40.29
N GLU A 3 -17.67 -5.05 39.21
CA GLU A 3 -17.27 -5.51 37.88
C GLU A 3 -16.01 -4.76 37.43
N ILE A 4 -14.90 -5.48 37.29
CA ILE A 4 -13.71 -4.97 36.62
C ILE A 4 -14.00 -5.08 35.13
N LYS A 5 -14.59 -4.02 34.54
CA LYS A 5 -14.61 -3.85 33.08
C LYS A 5 -13.17 -3.64 32.65
N LYS A 6 -12.51 -4.73 32.26
CA LYS A 6 -11.19 -4.74 31.62
C LYS A 6 -11.33 -3.98 30.31
N LYS A 7 -11.15 -2.66 30.34
CA LYS A 7 -11.02 -1.86 29.13
C LYS A 7 -9.67 -2.25 28.52
N ASN A 8 -9.68 -3.20 27.60
CA ASN A 8 -8.54 -3.42 26.72
C ASN A 8 -8.42 -2.14 25.88
N GLN A 9 -7.52 -1.27 26.31
CA GLN A 9 -7.15 -0.05 25.64
C GLN A 9 -6.26 -0.40 24.44
N GLU A 10 -6.86 -0.90 23.37
CA GLU A 10 -6.26 -0.89 22.05
C GLU A 10 -7.33 -0.31 21.13
N ALA A 11 -7.54 1.01 21.26
CA ALA A 11 -8.17 1.73 20.17
C ALA A 11 -7.23 1.53 18.97
N GLU A 12 -7.71 0.81 17.94
CA GLU A 12 -6.97 0.62 16.69
C GLU A 12 -6.33 1.95 16.29
N GLU A 13 -4.99 1.98 16.22
CA GLU A 13 -4.26 3.20 15.92
C GLU A 13 -4.73 3.72 14.57
N LYS A 14 -5.27 4.94 14.58
CA LYS A 14 -5.77 5.62 13.39
C LYS A 14 -4.62 6.28 12.66
N HIS A 15 -4.57 6.07 11.36
CA HIS A 15 -3.57 6.66 10.47
C HIS A 15 -4.26 7.37 9.31
N ILE A 16 -3.52 8.27 8.64
CA ILE A 16 -4.00 8.99 7.46
C ILE A 16 -3.37 8.39 6.21
N CYS A 17 -4.19 8.02 5.23
CA CYS A 17 -3.73 7.50 3.96
C CYS A 17 -2.92 8.56 3.20
N SER A 18 -1.67 8.26 2.86
CA SER A 18 -0.80 9.18 2.10
C SER A 18 -1.26 9.43 0.66
N ILE A 19 -2.25 8.68 0.16
CA ILE A 19 -2.76 8.81 -1.22
C ILE A 19 -4.07 9.61 -1.25
N CYS A 20 -5.08 9.19 -0.48
CA CYS A 20 -6.41 9.83 -0.50
C CYS A 20 -6.65 10.81 0.65
N GLY A 21 -5.85 10.80 1.72
CA GLY A 21 -6.04 11.66 2.88
C GLY A 21 -7.09 11.18 3.89
N GLU A 22 -7.77 10.05 3.63
CA GLU A 22 -8.78 9.49 4.53
C GLU A 22 -8.15 8.71 5.70
N GLU A 23 -8.89 8.64 6.82
CA GLU A 23 -8.52 7.81 7.98
C GLU A 23 -8.59 6.31 7.64
N TYR A 24 -7.64 5.54 8.15
CA TYR A 24 -7.69 4.08 8.15
C TYR A 24 -7.16 3.50 9.47
N PHE A 25 -7.49 2.24 9.73
CA PHE A 25 -7.12 1.52 10.94
C PHE A 25 -6.10 0.42 10.65
N GLY A 26 -5.28 0.07 11.63
CA GLY A 26 -4.24 -0.95 11.49
C GLY A 26 -3.00 -0.43 10.77
N TYR A 27 -2.06 -1.32 10.44
CA TYR A 27 -0.71 -0.92 10.01
C TYR A 27 -0.63 -0.21 8.64
N GLY A 28 -1.56 -0.50 7.73
CA GLY A 28 -1.59 0.06 6.37
C GLY A 28 -0.58 -0.56 5.38
N ASN A 29 -0.79 -0.27 4.11
CA ASN A 29 -0.04 -0.86 2.99
C ASN A 29 1.10 0.06 2.54
N ASN A 30 2.21 -0.50 2.07
CA ASN A 30 3.27 0.29 1.45
C ASN A 30 2.72 1.04 0.21
N ALA A 31 2.85 2.37 0.16
CA ALA A 31 2.34 3.19 -0.94
C ALA A 31 3.29 3.24 -2.16
N GLN A 32 4.50 2.69 -2.05
CA GLN A 32 5.44 2.61 -3.17
C GLN A 32 4.88 1.73 -4.30
N PRO A 33 5.08 2.11 -5.58
CA PRO A 33 5.90 3.23 -6.05
C PRO A 33 5.11 4.52 -6.36
N VAL A 34 3.88 4.67 -5.85
CA VAL A 34 3.04 5.86 -6.11
C VAL A 34 3.62 7.08 -5.38
N ASN A 35 3.93 6.92 -4.09
CA ASN A 35 4.61 7.93 -3.26
C ASN A 35 5.25 7.28 -2.01
N ASP A 36 5.99 8.08 -1.25
CA ASP A 36 6.57 7.67 0.04
C ASP A 36 5.48 7.64 1.12
N GLY A 37 5.37 6.52 1.85
CA GLY A 37 4.48 6.38 2.99
C GLY A 37 3.63 5.11 2.99
N ARG A 38 2.51 5.18 3.71
CA ARG A 38 1.51 4.10 3.86
C ARG A 38 0.15 4.53 3.34
N CYS A 39 -0.63 3.60 2.80
CA CYS A 39 -1.96 3.83 2.28
C CYS A 39 -2.98 2.83 2.83
N CYS A 40 -4.27 3.21 2.78
CA CYS A 40 -5.37 2.33 3.15
C CYS A 40 -5.54 1.15 2.18
N ASP A 41 -6.35 0.16 2.55
CA ASP A 41 -6.60 -1.02 1.71
C ASP A 41 -7.25 -0.68 0.37
N GLU A 42 -8.14 0.31 0.35
CA GLU A 42 -8.83 0.74 -0.86
C GLU A 42 -7.86 1.36 -1.88
N CYS A 43 -6.97 2.26 -1.45
CA CYS A 43 -5.93 2.81 -2.31
C CYS A 43 -4.93 1.74 -2.74
N ASN A 44 -4.59 0.80 -1.86
CA ASN A 44 -3.69 -0.29 -2.20
C ASN A 44 -4.27 -1.17 -3.32
N LEU A 45 -5.55 -1.54 -3.21
CA LEU A 45 -6.23 -2.39 -4.18
C LEU A 45 -6.45 -1.69 -5.52
N ASN A 46 -6.87 -0.42 -5.50
CA ASN A 46 -7.31 0.29 -6.70
C ASN A 46 -6.21 1.10 -7.40
N ILE A 47 -5.12 1.43 -6.70
CA ILE A 47 -4.05 2.31 -7.22
C ILE A 47 -2.70 1.61 -7.16
N VAL A 48 -2.27 1.20 -5.97
CA VAL A 48 -0.88 0.74 -5.78
C VAL A 48 -0.62 -0.61 -6.45
N VAL A 49 -1.46 -1.62 -6.21
CA VAL A 49 -1.30 -2.95 -6.81
C VAL A 49 -1.41 -2.90 -8.34
N PRO A 50 -2.41 -2.23 -8.94
CA PRO A 50 -2.47 -2.04 -10.39
C PRO A 50 -1.21 -1.36 -10.96
N TYR A 51 -0.70 -0.32 -10.28
CA TYR A 51 0.50 0.36 -10.73
C TYR A 51 1.77 -0.51 -10.65
N ARG A 52 1.90 -1.36 -9.61
CA ARG A 52 2.97 -2.36 -9.52
C ARG A 52 2.92 -3.35 -10.68
N ILE A 53 1.73 -3.87 -11.01
CA ILE A 53 1.55 -4.81 -12.13
C ILE A 53 1.90 -4.12 -13.46
N TYR A 54 1.50 -2.86 -13.64
CA TYR A 54 1.86 -2.08 -14.81
C TYR A 54 3.38 -1.97 -14.99
N LEU A 55 4.10 -1.59 -13.93
CA LEU A 55 5.57 -1.45 -13.99
C LEU A 55 6.30 -2.77 -14.22
N MET A 56 5.78 -3.89 -13.72
CA MET A 56 6.34 -5.21 -14.04
C MET A 56 6.31 -5.46 -15.55
N ARG A 57 5.18 -5.16 -16.21
CA ARG A 57 5.01 -5.35 -17.67
C ARG A 57 5.81 -4.36 -18.53
N GLU A 58 6.15 -3.19 -18.01
CA GLU A 58 7.03 -2.25 -18.72
C GLU A 58 8.49 -2.72 -18.63
N LYS A 59 8.93 -3.17 -17.45
CA LYS A 59 10.28 -3.72 -17.28
C LYS A 59 10.53 -4.95 -18.15
N ASP A 60 9.56 -5.86 -18.22
CA ASP A 60 9.68 -7.04 -19.10
C ASP A 60 9.92 -6.64 -20.57
N ARG A 61 9.28 -5.55 -21.03
CA ARG A 61 9.49 -5.01 -22.39
C ARG A 61 10.85 -4.33 -22.56
N GLU A 62 11.32 -3.60 -21.56
CA GLU A 62 12.65 -2.98 -21.58
C GLU A 62 13.76 -4.05 -21.62
N ASP A 63 13.66 -5.08 -20.79
CA ASP A 63 14.62 -6.19 -20.75
C ASP A 63 14.62 -6.96 -22.08
N GLU A 64 13.45 -7.21 -22.67
CA GLU A 64 13.33 -7.82 -24.01
C GLU A 64 13.95 -6.94 -25.10
N SER A 65 13.71 -5.62 -25.05
CA SER A 65 14.30 -4.66 -26.00
C SER A 65 15.82 -4.52 -25.86
N MET A 66 16.36 -4.68 -24.64
CA MET A 66 17.80 -4.62 -24.41
C MET A 66 18.49 -5.90 -24.89
N LEU A 67 17.82 -7.05 -24.79
CA LEU A 67 18.32 -8.32 -25.33
C LEU A 67 18.40 -8.29 -26.87
N SER A 68 17.47 -7.60 -27.54
CA SER A 68 17.43 -7.51 -29.00
C SER A 68 18.48 -6.57 -29.61
N LEU A 69 19.16 -5.75 -28.80
CA LEU A 69 20.20 -4.83 -29.25
C LEU A 69 21.61 -5.45 -29.17
N CYS A 70 21.73 -6.67 -28.65
CA CYS A 70 22.99 -7.39 -28.52
C CYS A 70 23.27 -8.37 -29.68
N GLU A 71 22.52 -8.30 -30.79
CA GLU A 71 22.75 -9.06 -32.04
C GLU A 71 23.39 -8.19 -33.12
#